data_AF-A0A3C0G980-F1
#
_entry.id   AF-A0A3C0G980-F1
#
_cell.length_a   1.000
_cell.length_b   1.000
_cell.length_c   1.000
_cell.angle_alpha   90.00
_cell.angle_beta   90.00
_cell.angle_gamma   90.00
#
_symmetry.space_group_name_H-M   'P 1'
#
loop_
_entity.id
_entity.type
_entity.pdbx_description
1 polymer ?
#
loop_
_entity_poly.entity_id
_entity_poly.type
_entity_poly.pdbx_seq_one_letter_code
_entity_poly.pdbx_strand_id
1 'polypeptide(L)' 'NDAGISPATISYVEAHGTATPLGDPIEMDGLNLAFGEQSKKNYCGLGSVKSNMGHLTAAAGVTGLIKTILA' A
#
# COMPACT_ATOMS: atom_id res chain seq x y z
N ASN A 1 -9.10 5.12 -11.99
CA ASN A 1 -10.54 5.36 -11.74
C ASN A 1 -11.44 4.23 -12.22
N ASP A 2 -10.90 3.10 -12.70
CA ASP A 2 -11.71 2.04 -13.32
C ASP A 2 -12.51 1.21 -12.31
N ALA A 3 -12.02 1.09 -11.07
CA ALA A 3 -12.72 0.35 -10.01
C ALA A 3 -13.94 1.09 -9.45
N GLY A 4 -14.11 2.40 -9.72
CA GLY A 4 -15.23 3.19 -9.18
C GLY A 4 -15.24 3.32 -7.65
N ILE A 5 -14.10 3.10 -6.98
CA ILE A 5 -13.98 3.13 -5.52
C ILE A 5 -13.45 4.48 -5.04
N SER A 6 -14.07 5.03 -4.00
CA SER A 6 -13.57 6.23 -3.32
C SER A 6 -12.36 5.88 -2.44
N PRO A 7 -11.27 6.67 -2.45
CA PRO A 7 -10.14 6.45 -1.54
C PRO A 7 -10.55 6.39 -0.06
N ALA A 8 -11.58 7.16 0.32
CA ALA A 8 -12.11 7.19 1.69
C ALA A 8 -12.66 5.84 2.19
N THR A 9 -12.97 4.91 1.28
CA THR A 9 -13.47 3.57 1.64
C THR A 9 -12.36 2.52 1.68
N ILE A 10 -11.13 2.86 1.32
CA ILE A 10 -9.98 1.95 1.39
C ILE A 10 -9.49 1.90 2.84
N SER A 11 -9.53 0.72 3.45
CA SER A 11 -9.11 0.51 4.83
C SER A 11 -7.66 0.03 4.97
N TYR A 12 -7.06 -0.46 3.89
CA TYR A 12 -5.70 -1.00 3.90
C TYR A 12 -5.01 -0.85 2.54
N VAL A 13 -3.71 -0.53 2.57
CA VAL A 13 -2.82 -0.59 1.42
C VAL A 13 -1.65 -1.52 1.74
N GLU A 14 -1.52 -2.56 0.92
CA GLU A 14 -0.32 -3.40 0.84
C GLU A 14 0.67 -2.73 -0.11
N ALA A 15 1.67 -2.06 0.46
CA ALA A 15 2.67 -1.28 -0.24
C ALA A 15 3.71 -2.16 -0.95
N HIS A 16 4.40 -1.57 -1.93
CA HIS A 16 5.66 -2.10 -2.43
C HIS A 16 6.68 -2.20 -1.30
N GLY A 17 6.89 -1.12 -0.53
CA GLY A 17 7.59 -1.12 0.77
C GLY A 17 8.92 -1.86 0.74
N THR A 18 9.88 -1.34 -0.02
CA THR A 18 11.23 -1.91 -0.15
C THR A 18 12.22 -1.48 0.92
N ALA A 19 11.79 -0.65 1.88
CA ALA A 19 12.62 -0.11 2.95
C ALA A 19 13.82 0.70 2.42
N THR A 20 13.61 1.45 1.32
CA THR A 20 14.66 2.28 0.73
C THR A 20 14.50 3.75 1.13
N PRO A 21 15.58 4.48 1.45
CA PRO A 21 15.49 5.88 1.86
C PRO A 21 14.87 6.83 0.82
N LEU A 22 14.90 6.44 -0.46
CA LEU A 22 14.35 7.23 -1.56
C LEU A 22 12.99 6.70 -2.04
N GLY A 23 12.87 5.38 -2.21
CA GLY A 23 11.67 4.78 -2.79
C GLY A 23 10.45 4.86 -1.86
N ASP A 24 10.64 4.69 -0.56
CA ASP A 24 9.53 4.69 0.39
C ASP A 24 8.89 6.10 0.53
N PRO A 25 9.65 7.21 0.59
CA PRO A 25 9.05 8.55 0.45
C PRO A 25 8.29 8.77 -0.86
N ILE A 26 8.85 8.31 -2.00
CA ILE A 26 8.18 8.44 -3.31
C ILE A 26 6.85 7.66 -3.34
N GLU A 27 6.82 6.47 -2.76
CA GLU A 27 5.61 5.66 -2.64
C GLU A 27 4.53 6.38 -1.81
N MET A 28 4.93 7.01 -0.69
CA MET A 28 4.02 7.80 0.14
C MET A 28 3.49 9.05 -0.58
N ASP A 29 4.34 9.76 -1.31
CA ASP A 29 3.91 10.92 -2.09
C ASP A 29 2.92 10.52 -3.18
N GLY A 30 3.16 9.39 -3.86
CA GLY A 30 2.23 8.81 -4.82
C GLY A 30 0.87 8.46 -4.22
N LEU A 31 0.86 7.85 -3.03
CA LEU A 31 -0.37 7.56 -2.28
C LEU A 31 -1.10 8.85 -1.87
N ASN A 32 -0.39 9.86 -1.38
CA ASN A 32 -0.97 11.14 -1.00
C ASN A 32 -1.61 11.84 -2.21
N LEU A 33 -0.96 11.80 -3.38
CA LEU A 33 -1.52 12.35 -4.62
C LEU A 33 -2.77 11.57 -5.08
N ALA A 34 -2.75 10.25 -4.99
CA ALA A 34 -3.87 9.40 -5.43
C ALA A 34 -5.08 9.50 -4.49
N PHE A 35 -4.86 9.59 -3.18
CA PHE A 35 -5.91 9.70 -2.18
C PHE A 35 -6.41 11.15 -2.05
N GLY A 36 -5.57 12.15 -2.31
CA GLY A 36 -5.90 13.56 -2.16
C GLY A 36 -6.19 13.96 -0.72
N GLU A 37 -6.77 15.13 -0.53
CA GLU A 37 -7.21 15.57 0.80
C GLU A 37 -8.41 14.76 1.29
N GLN A 38 -8.27 14.19 2.48
CA GLN A 38 -9.29 13.37 3.11
C GLN A 38 -9.70 13.99 4.44
N SER A 39 -11.02 14.06 4.68
CA SER A 39 -11.56 14.62 5.92
C SER A 39 -11.21 13.76 7.14
N LYS A 40 -11.17 12.44 6.95
CA LYS A 40 -10.76 11.47 7.97
C LYS A 40 -9.25 11.28 7.90
N LYS A 41 -8.58 11.30 9.06
CA LYS A 41 -7.15 10.98 9.19
C LYS A 41 -6.97 9.57 9.74
N ASN A 42 -5.81 8.96 9.47
CA ASN A 42 -5.40 7.66 10.01
C ASN A 42 -6.47 6.55 9.88
N TYR A 43 -7.18 6.53 8.74
CA TYR A 43 -8.28 5.59 8.51
C TYR A 43 -7.89 4.38 7.66
N CYS A 44 -6.78 4.50 6.92
CA CYS A 44 -6.24 3.46 6.09
C CYS A 44 -4.96 2.93 6.74
N GLY A 45 -4.93 1.64 7.03
CA GLY A 45 -3.71 0.96 7.41
C GLY A 45 -2.74 0.89 6.23
N LEU A 46 -1.45 0.87 6.53
CA LEU A 46 -0.39 0.75 5.53
C LEU A 46 0.60 -0.30 6.02
N GLY A 47 1.01 -1.21 5.15
CA GLY A 47 2.08 -2.15 5.46
C GLY A 47 2.65 -2.83 4.24
N SER A 48 3.67 -3.67 4.44
CA SER A 48 4.30 -4.47 3.40
C SER A 48 4.69 -5.82 3.97
N VAL A 49 4.36 -6.91 3.28
CA VAL A 49 4.75 -8.28 3.63
C VAL A 49 6.26 -8.50 3.57
N LYS A 50 6.99 -7.61 2.88
CA LYS A 50 8.44 -7.71 2.73
C LYS A 50 9.18 -7.48 4.05
N SER A 51 8.56 -6.82 5.04
CA SER A 51 9.14 -6.73 6.39
C SER A 51 9.19 -8.09 7.10
N ASN A 52 8.34 -9.04 6.72
CA ASN A 52 8.31 -10.39 7.29
C ASN A 52 9.07 -11.41 6.43
N MET A 53 8.97 -11.31 5.10
CA MET A 53 9.46 -12.35 4.19
C MET A 53 10.61 -11.90 3.26
N GLY A 54 11.04 -10.65 3.36
CA GLY A 54 12.01 -10.06 2.44
C GLY A 54 11.43 -9.76 1.04
N HIS A 55 12.29 -9.34 0.13
CA HIS A 55 11.89 -9.01 -1.24
C HIS A 55 11.89 -10.25 -2.14
N LEU A 56 10.73 -10.88 -2.29
CA LEU A 56 10.56 -12.12 -3.07
C LEU A 56 10.58 -11.93 -4.61
N THR A 57 11.08 -10.80 -5.10
CA THR A 57 11.18 -10.44 -6.53
C THR A 57 9.90 -10.76 -7.31
N ALA A 58 9.93 -11.73 -8.22
CA ALA A 58 8.79 -12.10 -9.07
C ALA A 58 7.55 -12.54 -8.26
N ALA A 59 7.75 -13.12 -7.07
CA ALA A 59 6.65 -13.55 -6.20
C ALA A 59 6.14 -12.44 -5.26
N ALA A 60 6.79 -11.28 -5.18
CA ALA A 60 6.44 -10.24 -4.22
C ALA A 60 4.98 -9.76 -4.35
N GLY A 61 4.46 -9.67 -5.59
CA GLY A 61 3.08 -9.24 -5.85
C GLY A 61 2.04 -10.25 -5.37
N VAL A 62 2.21 -11.53 -5.72
CA VAL A 62 1.26 -12.58 -5.31
C VAL A 62 1.27 -12.81 -3.80
N THR A 63 2.43 -12.71 -3.15
CA THR A 63 2.52 -12.80 -1.69
C THR A 63 1.79 -11.65 -1.00
N GLY A 64 1.94 -10.42 -1.51
CA GLY A 64 1.17 -9.26 -1.01
C GLY A 64 -0.33 -9.46 -1.17
N LEU A 65 -0.78 -9.91 -2.35
CA LEU A 65 -2.20 -10.21 -2.61
C LEU A 65 -2.76 -11.27 -1.64
N ILE A 66 -2.05 -12.37 -1.43
CA ILE A 66 -2.46 -13.43 -0.50
C ILE A 66 -2.61 -12.86 0.91
N LYS A 67 -1.64 -12.06 1.36
CA LYS A 67 -1.73 -11.39 2.68
C LYS A 67 -2.98 -10.51 2.75
N THR A 68 -3.25 -9.68 1.74
CA THR A 68 -4.40 -8.77 1.74
C THR A 68 -5.75 -9.51 1.77
N ILE A 69 -5.85 -10.67 1.11
CA ILE A 69 -7.08 -11.48 1.12
C ILE A 69 -7.35 -12.10 2.50
N LEU A 70 -6.30 -12.45 3.25
CA LEU A 70 -6.41 -13.11 4.55
C LEU A 70 -6.51 -12.14 5.74
N ALA A 71 -6.32 -10.84 5.50
CA ALA A 71 -6.27 -9.79 6.52
C ALA A 71 -7.64 -9.28 6.96
#